data_AF-A0A357L7C1-F1
#
_entry.id   AF-A0A357L7C1-F1
#
_cell.length_a   1.000
_cell.length_b   1.000
_cell.length_c   1.000
_cell.angle_alpha   90.00
_cell.angle_beta   90.00
_cell.angle_gamma   90.00
#
_symmetry.space_group_name_H-M   'P 1'
#
loop_
_entity.id
_entity.type
_entity.pdbx_description
1 polymer ?
#
loop_
_entity_poly.entity_id
_entity_poly.type
_entity_poly.pdbx_seq_one_letter_code
_entity_poly.pdbx_strand_id
1 'polypeptide(L)'
;RAPINDCTVNPAATPGAVDCEKDGEGGSGRFGGATVADNSGRINYLRVEFSGKQFSSTNELNGLALQGVGNGTLIDFLQIFQTADDGVEWFGGTVDAKHVIVTGQDDDGLDWTDGWNGRLQFAIVNKLAGGDNGVEGDNRASNALLTPRSNPVWSNVTLVGNASGEGFQVRAGTDGTFANVIVTGFAEGVDYAATPGLSDPSIDSFILTANAAQLTNDAPGIFAAGSNNAQFATSTLTTRAGASVALVPGANETATAVDPTSLDAAFFNPAAYIGAVRDASDSWYLGWTRGL
;
A
#
# COMPACT_ATOMS: atom_id res chain seq x y z
N ARG A 1 -21.89 -3.79 2.41
CA ARG A 1 -20.82 -3.12 1.67
C ARG A 1 -20.36 -1.89 2.44
N ALA A 2 -19.05 -1.69 2.51
CA ALA A 2 -18.39 -0.62 3.24
C ALA A 2 -18.39 0.70 2.45
N PRO A 3 -18.12 1.84 3.11
CA PRO A 3 -18.23 3.15 2.49
C PRO A 3 -17.17 3.44 1.45
N ILE A 4 -17.56 4.16 0.40
CA ILE A 4 -16.70 4.77 -0.62
C ILE A 4 -17.03 6.26 -0.69
N ASN A 5 -16.15 7.07 -1.28
CA ASN A 5 -16.40 8.50 -1.44
C ASN A 5 -16.80 8.94 -2.87
N ASP A 6 -16.64 8.06 -3.88
CA ASP A 6 -16.97 8.34 -5.28
C ASP A 6 -18.30 7.68 -5.72
N CYS A 7 -19.39 8.46 -5.68
CA CYS A 7 -20.75 7.96 -5.95
C CYS A 7 -21.13 8.07 -7.44
N THR A 8 -20.47 7.34 -8.33
CA THR A 8 -20.68 7.52 -9.79
C THR A 8 -22.02 7.00 -10.28
N VAL A 9 -22.64 6.03 -9.61
CA VAL A 9 -23.96 5.48 -9.97
C VAL A 9 -25.09 6.44 -9.60
N ASN A 10 -24.98 7.11 -8.45
CA ASN A 10 -25.90 8.15 -8.00
C ASN A 10 -25.10 9.38 -7.53
N PRO A 11 -24.79 10.33 -8.43
CA PRO A 11 -24.01 11.53 -8.08
C PRO A 11 -24.66 12.46 -7.05
N ALA A 12 -25.94 12.27 -6.74
CA ALA A 12 -26.65 13.01 -5.69
C ALA A 12 -26.57 12.32 -4.32
N ALA A 13 -26.07 11.08 -4.25
CA ALA A 13 -25.85 10.39 -2.99
C ALA A 13 -24.83 11.15 -2.14
N THR A 14 -24.98 11.03 -0.82
CA THR A 14 -23.94 11.53 0.08
C THR A 14 -22.81 10.51 0.13
N PRO A 15 -21.54 10.92 -0.10
CA PRO A 15 -20.39 10.04 0.08
C PRO A 15 -20.41 9.27 1.42
N GLY A 16 -20.07 7.97 1.37
CA GLY A 16 -20.15 7.05 2.50
C GLY A 16 -21.56 6.62 2.94
N ALA A 17 -22.62 7.07 2.26
CA ALA A 17 -23.99 6.63 2.51
C ALA A 17 -24.34 5.33 1.77
N VAL A 18 -25.47 4.72 2.15
CA VAL A 18 -25.93 3.42 1.62
C VAL A 18 -26.12 3.43 0.11
N ASP A 19 -26.49 4.58 -0.46
CA ASP A 19 -26.75 4.79 -1.89
C ASP A 19 -25.55 5.40 -2.64
N CYS A 20 -24.41 5.60 -1.97
CA CYS A 20 -23.16 5.93 -2.65
C CYS A 20 -22.56 4.65 -3.24
N GLU A 21 -22.76 4.46 -4.54
CA GLU A 21 -22.30 3.28 -5.28
C GLU A 21 -21.47 3.68 -6.51
N LYS A 22 -20.57 2.77 -6.91
CA LYS A 22 -19.74 2.85 -8.11
C LYS A 22 -19.79 1.50 -8.85
N ASP A 23 -19.71 1.55 -10.18
CA ASP A 23 -19.54 0.33 -10.98
C ASP A 23 -18.09 -0.17 -10.83
N GLY A 24 -17.96 -1.45 -10.51
CA GLY A 24 -16.67 -2.06 -10.25
C GLY A 24 -15.87 -2.40 -11.50
N GLU A 25 -14.55 -2.44 -11.31
CA GLU A 25 -13.59 -2.78 -12.35
C GLU A 25 -13.83 -4.19 -12.91
N GLY A 26 -13.45 -4.39 -14.16
CA GLY A 26 -13.67 -5.63 -14.89
C GLY A 26 -15.13 -6.05 -15.04
N GLY A 27 -16.10 -5.16 -14.79
CA GLY A 27 -17.51 -5.48 -14.79
C GLY A 27 -17.94 -6.37 -13.61
N SER A 28 -17.25 -6.26 -12.48
CA SER A 28 -17.48 -7.06 -11.25
C SER A 28 -18.80 -6.74 -10.52
N GLY A 29 -19.54 -5.73 -10.98
CA GLY A 29 -20.82 -5.29 -10.41
C GLY A 29 -20.68 -4.03 -9.56
N ARG A 30 -21.77 -3.60 -8.92
CA ARG A 30 -21.77 -2.37 -8.11
C ARG A 30 -21.23 -2.60 -6.71
N PHE A 31 -20.42 -1.67 -6.24
CA PHE A 31 -19.91 -1.63 -4.87
C PHE A 31 -20.19 -0.27 -4.22
N GLY A 32 -19.90 -0.15 -2.93
CA GLY A 32 -20.26 1.01 -2.11
C GLY A 32 -21.43 0.75 -1.15
N GLY A 33 -21.51 1.56 -0.11
CA GLY A 33 -22.48 1.42 0.98
C GLY A 33 -22.10 2.27 2.20
N ALA A 34 -22.56 1.89 3.38
CA ALA A 34 -22.29 2.63 4.63
C ALA A 34 -21.85 1.73 5.81
N THR A 35 -21.68 0.43 5.59
CA THR A 35 -21.40 -0.52 6.67
C THR A 35 -19.91 -0.72 6.83
N VAL A 36 -19.25 0.06 7.69
CA VAL A 36 -17.80 -0.06 7.99
C VAL A 36 -17.41 -1.50 8.34
N ALA A 37 -18.22 -2.16 9.19
CA ALA A 37 -17.99 -3.55 9.61
C ALA A 37 -18.55 -4.61 8.63
N ASP A 38 -18.72 -4.27 7.35
CA ASP A 38 -19.11 -5.26 6.33
C ASP A 38 -18.11 -6.41 6.29
N ASN A 39 -18.63 -7.62 6.10
CA ASN A 39 -17.83 -8.85 6.06
C ASN A 39 -18.04 -9.54 4.71
N SER A 40 -17.02 -9.52 3.88
CA SER A 40 -16.97 -10.16 2.56
C SER A 40 -16.28 -11.53 2.60
N GLY A 41 -15.95 -12.05 3.79
CA GLY A 41 -15.37 -13.37 4.00
C GLY A 41 -13.95 -13.32 4.57
N ARG A 42 -13.12 -14.27 4.13
CA ARG A 42 -11.74 -14.42 4.59
C ARG A 42 -10.81 -14.85 3.46
N ILE A 43 -9.64 -14.23 3.42
CA ILE A 43 -8.47 -14.65 2.65
C ILE A 43 -7.40 -15.06 3.66
N ASN A 44 -6.89 -16.28 3.52
CA ASN A 44 -5.72 -16.76 4.27
C ASN A 44 -4.92 -17.71 3.39
N TYR A 45 -3.63 -17.44 3.18
CA TYR A 45 -2.75 -18.18 2.27
C TYR A 45 -3.34 -18.29 0.86
N LEU A 46 -3.62 -17.14 0.25
CA LEU A 46 -4.02 -17.05 -1.15
C LEU A 46 -2.84 -16.57 -2.00
N ARG A 47 -2.64 -17.21 -3.14
CA ARG A 47 -1.77 -16.72 -4.19
C ARG A 47 -2.54 -16.56 -5.49
N VAL A 48 -2.51 -15.35 -6.05
CA VAL A 48 -3.02 -15.04 -7.38
C VAL A 48 -1.81 -14.88 -8.29
N GLU A 49 -1.76 -15.64 -9.38
CA GLU A 49 -0.61 -15.65 -10.30
C GLU A 49 -1.08 -15.31 -11.72
N PHE A 50 -0.32 -14.50 -12.45
CA PHE A 50 -0.54 -14.22 -13.88
C PHE A 50 -1.93 -13.64 -14.18
N SER A 51 -2.42 -12.80 -13.25
CA SER A 51 -3.67 -12.08 -13.36
C SER A 51 -3.53 -10.81 -14.20
N GLY A 52 -4.64 -10.12 -14.34
CA GLY A 52 -4.74 -8.83 -14.97
C GLY A 52 -4.80 -8.83 -16.47
N LYS A 53 -5.50 -7.82 -16.98
CA LYS A 53 -5.80 -7.62 -18.40
C LYS A 53 -6.52 -6.29 -18.58
N GLN A 54 -6.05 -5.51 -19.54
CA GLN A 54 -6.81 -4.37 -20.04
C GLN A 54 -8.23 -4.77 -20.47
N PHE A 55 -9.24 -4.28 -19.75
CA PHE A 55 -10.65 -4.60 -19.99
C PHE A 55 -11.28 -3.60 -20.97
N SER A 56 -10.88 -2.32 -20.88
CA SER A 56 -11.20 -1.22 -21.79
C SER A 56 -10.08 -0.17 -21.74
N SER A 57 -10.22 0.96 -22.45
CA SER A 57 -9.21 2.03 -22.43
C SER A 57 -9.06 2.76 -21.08
N THR A 58 -9.97 2.55 -20.13
CA THR A 58 -9.98 3.22 -18.81
C THR A 58 -10.45 2.29 -17.69
N ASN A 59 -10.33 0.97 -17.87
CA ASN A 59 -10.77 -0.04 -16.89
C ASN A 59 -9.97 -1.29 -17.17
N GLU A 60 -9.28 -1.80 -16.16
CA GLU A 60 -8.37 -2.91 -16.29
C GLU A 60 -8.71 -3.93 -15.19
N LEU A 61 -7.87 -4.93 -14.97
CA LEU A 61 -8.15 -5.99 -14.01
C LEU A 61 -6.93 -6.10 -13.11
N ASN A 62 -7.09 -5.71 -11.87
CA ASN A 62 -6.00 -5.80 -10.89
C ASN A 62 -5.74 -7.26 -10.50
N GLY A 63 -4.62 -7.51 -9.82
CA GLY A 63 -4.36 -8.79 -9.19
C GLY A 63 -5.39 -9.12 -8.11
N LEU A 64 -5.74 -8.11 -7.31
CA LEU A 64 -6.90 -8.13 -6.43
C LEU A 64 -7.47 -6.72 -6.24
N ALA A 65 -8.66 -6.47 -6.81
CA ALA A 65 -9.45 -5.28 -6.54
C ALA A 65 -10.36 -5.48 -5.32
N LEU A 66 -10.16 -4.68 -4.26
CA LEU A 66 -10.93 -4.69 -3.02
C LEU A 66 -11.90 -3.51 -3.01
N GLN A 67 -13.10 -3.78 -3.49
CA GLN A 67 -14.09 -2.74 -3.81
C GLN A 67 -15.14 -2.58 -2.71
N GLY A 68 -14.99 -1.55 -1.87
CA GLY A 68 -15.91 -1.26 -0.76
C GLY A 68 -15.98 -2.37 0.28
N VAL A 69 -14.84 -2.99 0.60
CA VAL A 69 -14.74 -4.11 1.55
C VAL A 69 -14.55 -3.59 2.98
N GLY A 70 -15.33 -4.14 3.93
CA GLY A 70 -15.32 -3.68 5.33
C GLY A 70 -14.32 -4.42 6.23
N ASN A 71 -14.07 -3.86 7.42
CA ASN A 71 -13.14 -4.43 8.41
C ASN A 71 -13.70 -5.66 9.16
N GLY A 72 -14.90 -6.11 8.83
CA GLY A 72 -15.38 -7.44 9.22
C GLY A 72 -14.73 -8.56 8.40
N THR A 73 -14.11 -8.22 7.26
CA THR A 73 -13.39 -9.14 6.38
C THR A 73 -11.97 -9.37 6.88
N LEU A 74 -11.50 -10.62 6.82
CA LEU A 74 -10.12 -10.96 7.20
C LEU A 74 -9.25 -11.15 5.95
N ILE A 75 -8.15 -10.42 5.84
CA ILE A 75 -7.11 -10.67 4.84
C ILE A 75 -5.78 -10.91 5.58
N ASP A 76 -5.26 -12.12 5.45
CA ASP A 76 -3.95 -12.51 5.96
C ASP A 76 -3.24 -13.39 4.93
N PHE A 77 -1.91 -13.35 4.84
CA PHE A 77 -1.10 -14.15 3.91
C PHE A 77 -1.65 -14.15 2.47
N LEU A 78 -1.57 -12.99 1.81
CA LEU A 78 -1.96 -12.80 0.42
C LEU A 78 -0.70 -12.56 -0.43
N GLN A 79 -0.57 -13.27 -1.55
CA GLN A 79 0.41 -12.94 -2.57
C GLN A 79 -0.25 -12.71 -3.92
N ILE A 80 0.16 -11.62 -4.58
CA ILE A 80 -0.04 -11.36 -6.00
C ILE A 80 1.30 -11.54 -6.71
N PHE A 81 1.33 -12.34 -7.78
CA PHE A 81 2.54 -12.67 -8.52
C PHE A 81 2.34 -12.47 -10.01
N GLN A 82 3.11 -11.54 -10.59
CA GLN A 82 3.12 -11.21 -12.01
C GLN A 82 1.74 -10.90 -12.58
N THR A 83 1.16 -9.79 -12.14
CA THR A 83 -0.13 -9.30 -12.64
C THR A 83 0.10 -8.20 -13.68
N ALA A 84 -0.73 -8.15 -14.72
CA ALA A 84 -0.57 -7.24 -15.87
C ALA A 84 -1.08 -5.81 -15.61
N ASP A 85 -1.21 -5.44 -14.34
CA ASP A 85 -1.89 -4.26 -13.82
C ASP A 85 -1.44 -4.05 -12.37
N ASP A 86 -2.24 -3.40 -11.53
CA ASP A 86 -1.97 -3.29 -10.10
C ASP A 86 -1.89 -4.64 -9.38
N GLY A 87 -1.03 -4.69 -8.35
CA GLY A 87 -0.95 -5.80 -7.41
C GLY A 87 -2.24 -5.97 -6.62
N VAL A 88 -2.45 -5.07 -5.67
CA VAL A 88 -3.67 -4.97 -4.86
C VAL A 88 -4.14 -3.53 -4.92
N GLU A 89 -5.40 -3.31 -5.29
CA GLU A 89 -6.01 -1.99 -5.28
C GLU A 89 -7.22 -1.95 -4.33
N TRP A 90 -7.22 -0.99 -3.42
CA TRP A 90 -8.35 -0.73 -2.52
C TRP A 90 -9.20 0.43 -3.04
N PHE A 91 -10.42 0.12 -3.50
CA PHE A 91 -11.42 1.13 -3.84
C PHE A 91 -12.34 1.37 -2.65
N GLY A 92 -11.95 2.32 -1.79
CA GLY A 92 -12.67 2.65 -0.58
C GLY A 92 -12.81 1.45 0.37
N GLY A 93 -13.76 1.56 1.30
CA GLY A 93 -13.95 0.59 2.37
C GLY A 93 -12.96 0.79 3.52
N THR A 94 -12.89 -0.22 4.38
CA THR A 94 -12.09 -0.16 5.62
C THR A 94 -11.37 -1.47 5.92
N VAL A 95 -11.34 -2.42 4.98
CA VAL A 95 -10.70 -3.72 5.21
C VAL A 95 -9.24 -3.55 5.61
N ASP A 96 -8.84 -4.31 6.63
CA ASP A 96 -7.44 -4.39 7.05
C ASP A 96 -6.78 -5.64 6.46
N ALA A 97 -5.45 -5.62 6.33
CA ALA A 97 -4.70 -6.75 5.82
C ALA A 97 -3.37 -6.96 6.56
N LYS A 98 -2.96 -8.22 6.72
CA LYS A 98 -1.61 -8.58 7.17
C LYS A 98 -0.92 -9.51 6.18
N HIS A 99 0.41 -9.48 6.14
CA HIS A 99 1.24 -10.37 5.32
C HIS A 99 0.84 -10.34 3.83
N VAL A 100 0.91 -9.15 3.24
CA VAL A 100 0.59 -8.91 1.82
C VAL A 100 1.88 -8.84 1.01
N ILE A 101 1.95 -9.59 -0.08
CA ILE A 101 3.12 -9.64 -0.94
C ILE A 101 2.70 -9.38 -2.38
N VAL A 102 3.38 -8.46 -3.04
CA VAL A 102 3.24 -8.22 -4.47
C VAL A 102 4.60 -8.39 -5.12
N THR A 103 4.65 -9.13 -6.22
CA THR A 103 5.90 -9.39 -6.92
C THR A 103 5.68 -9.34 -8.42
N GLY A 104 6.36 -8.39 -9.07
CA GLY A 104 6.38 -8.25 -10.53
C GLY A 104 5.06 -7.80 -11.15
N GLN A 105 4.32 -6.91 -10.50
CA GLN A 105 3.18 -6.24 -11.14
C GLN A 105 3.64 -5.35 -12.31
N ASP A 106 2.75 -5.07 -13.25
CA ASP A 106 3.02 -4.24 -14.43
C ASP A 106 2.50 -2.79 -14.30
N ASP A 107 1.74 -2.47 -13.24
CA ASP A 107 1.44 -1.09 -12.81
C ASP A 107 1.83 -0.87 -11.34
N ASP A 108 0.91 -0.52 -10.43
CA ASP A 108 1.25 -0.19 -9.05
C ASP A 108 1.24 -1.40 -8.11
N GLY A 109 2.25 -1.48 -7.23
CA GLY A 109 2.38 -2.60 -6.31
C GLY A 109 1.19 -2.71 -5.36
N LEU A 110 0.91 -1.62 -4.66
CA LEU A 110 -0.22 -1.45 -3.76
C LEU A 110 -0.84 -0.08 -4.07
N ASP A 111 -2.12 -0.04 -4.42
CA ASP A 111 -2.82 1.21 -4.70
C ASP A 111 -4.07 1.34 -3.80
N TRP A 112 -4.40 2.57 -3.41
CA TRP A 112 -5.69 2.86 -2.80
C TRP A 112 -6.29 4.15 -3.33
N THR A 113 -7.61 4.14 -3.43
CA THR A 113 -8.41 5.29 -3.81
C THR A 113 -9.79 5.25 -3.15
N ASP A 114 -10.68 6.13 -3.59
CA ASP A 114 -12.11 6.17 -3.23
C ASP A 114 -12.40 6.23 -1.71
N GLY A 115 -11.46 6.77 -0.92
CA GLY A 115 -11.64 7.01 0.52
C GLY A 115 -11.31 5.81 1.41
N TRP A 116 -10.38 4.94 1.02
CA TRP A 116 -10.02 3.76 1.82
C TRP A 116 -9.41 4.15 3.17
N ASN A 117 -9.94 3.53 4.24
CA ASN A 117 -9.51 3.75 5.62
C ASN A 117 -9.26 2.39 6.29
N GLY A 118 -8.22 1.68 5.85
CA GLY A 118 -7.79 0.40 6.41
C GLY A 118 -6.39 0.44 7.02
N ARG A 119 -6.00 -0.67 7.64
CA ARG A 119 -4.67 -0.86 8.23
C ARG A 119 -3.91 -1.98 7.52
N LEU A 120 -2.60 -1.83 7.38
CA LEU A 120 -1.72 -2.83 6.75
C LEU A 120 -0.50 -3.11 7.64
N GLN A 121 -0.22 -4.39 7.93
CA GLN A 121 1.03 -4.77 8.61
C GLN A 121 1.75 -5.92 7.88
N PHE A 122 3.07 -5.81 7.75
CA PHE A 122 3.92 -6.78 7.05
C PHE A 122 3.56 -6.84 5.56
N ALA A 123 4.10 -5.92 4.79
CA ALA A 123 3.93 -5.91 3.34
C ALA A 123 5.26 -5.87 2.59
N ILE A 124 5.35 -6.64 1.50
CA ILE A 124 6.51 -6.65 0.60
C ILE A 124 6.02 -6.34 -0.81
N VAL A 125 6.61 -5.34 -1.45
CA VAL A 125 6.51 -5.15 -2.90
C VAL A 125 7.89 -5.36 -3.50
N ASN A 126 7.99 -6.22 -4.50
CA ASN A 126 9.21 -6.47 -5.24
C ASN A 126 8.97 -6.34 -6.74
N LYS A 127 9.37 -5.21 -7.31
CA LYS A 127 9.31 -4.98 -8.76
C LYS A 127 10.30 -5.89 -9.48
N LEU A 128 9.89 -6.39 -10.65
CA LEU A 128 10.76 -7.17 -11.54
C LEU A 128 11.15 -6.34 -12.76
N ALA A 129 10.52 -6.55 -13.90
CA ALA A 129 10.88 -5.88 -15.16
C ALA A 129 9.99 -4.68 -15.50
N GLY A 130 8.74 -4.66 -15.02
CA GLY A 130 7.75 -3.62 -15.26
C GLY A 130 7.33 -2.88 -13.98
N GLY A 131 6.08 -2.39 -13.99
CA GLY A 131 5.46 -1.66 -12.89
C GLY A 131 5.80 -0.17 -12.89
N ASP A 132 4.84 0.65 -12.48
CA ASP A 132 5.06 2.07 -12.21
C ASP A 132 5.53 2.24 -10.77
N ASN A 133 4.64 2.20 -9.78
CA ASN A 133 5.00 2.51 -8.40
C ASN A 133 5.11 1.28 -7.51
N GLY A 134 5.87 1.41 -6.43
CA GLY A 134 5.80 0.47 -5.31
C GLY A 134 4.46 0.61 -4.59
N VAL A 135 4.03 1.85 -4.42
CA VAL A 135 2.77 2.26 -3.81
C VAL A 135 2.26 3.50 -4.53
N GLU A 136 0.98 3.50 -4.91
CA GLU A 136 0.21 4.70 -5.23
C GLU A 136 -0.88 4.91 -4.15
N GLY A 137 -1.20 6.17 -3.88
CA GLY A 137 -2.11 6.53 -2.81
C GLY A 137 -2.89 7.79 -3.12
N ASP A 138 -4.19 7.60 -3.32
CA ASP A 138 -5.14 8.65 -3.68
C ASP A 138 -6.29 8.76 -2.65
N ASN A 139 -6.82 9.98 -2.50
CA ASN A 139 -8.20 10.11 -2.00
C ASN A 139 -9.17 9.99 -3.15
N ARG A 140 -9.07 10.93 -4.10
CA ARG A 140 -9.74 10.83 -5.40
C ARG A 140 -9.19 11.86 -6.39
N ALA A 141 -8.68 11.41 -7.53
CA ALA A 141 -8.16 12.29 -8.58
C ALA A 141 -9.19 13.32 -9.10
N SER A 142 -10.47 12.95 -9.22
CA SER A 142 -11.51 13.84 -9.72
C SER A 142 -11.92 14.94 -8.73
N ASN A 143 -11.75 14.71 -7.44
CA ASN A 143 -12.00 15.68 -6.38
C ASN A 143 -11.30 15.26 -5.07
N ALA A 144 -10.13 15.84 -4.84
CA ALA A 144 -9.30 15.54 -3.66
C ALA A 144 -9.97 15.84 -2.30
N LEU A 145 -11.05 16.63 -2.28
CA LEU A 145 -11.74 17.06 -1.05
C LEU A 145 -12.92 16.14 -0.66
N LEU A 146 -13.14 15.03 -1.36
CA LEU A 146 -14.20 14.09 -1.02
C LEU A 146 -13.99 13.45 0.36
N THR A 147 -15.09 13.23 1.06
CA THR A 147 -15.12 12.55 2.37
C THR A 147 -15.92 11.24 2.27
N PRO A 148 -15.60 10.17 3.00
CA PRO A 148 -14.41 10.02 3.83
C PRO A 148 -13.13 10.14 2.99
N ARG A 149 -12.14 10.82 3.56
CA ARG A 149 -10.82 10.97 2.95
C ARG A 149 -10.06 9.66 3.12
N SER A 150 -9.33 9.20 2.11
CA SER A 150 -8.38 8.09 2.29
C SER A 150 -7.37 8.46 3.38
N ASN A 151 -7.23 7.60 4.37
CA ASN A 151 -6.33 7.82 5.51
C ASN A 151 -5.89 6.48 6.11
N PRO A 152 -5.09 5.69 5.38
CA PRO A 152 -4.65 4.39 5.85
C PRO A 152 -3.56 4.50 6.92
N VAL A 153 -3.41 3.44 7.72
CA VAL A 153 -2.34 3.32 8.73
C VAL A 153 -1.52 2.07 8.48
N TRP A 154 -0.24 2.19 8.15
CA TRP A 154 0.60 1.05 7.80
C TRP A 154 1.81 0.92 8.72
N SER A 155 2.26 -0.33 8.92
CA SER A 155 3.57 -0.57 9.50
C SER A 155 4.29 -1.82 8.99
N ASN A 156 5.62 -1.81 9.06
CA ASN A 156 6.49 -2.92 8.67
C ASN A 156 6.35 -3.26 7.19
N VAL A 157 6.76 -2.32 6.32
CA VAL A 157 6.64 -2.44 4.86
C VAL A 157 8.03 -2.35 4.22
N THR A 158 8.30 -3.18 3.23
CA THR A 158 9.54 -3.12 2.43
C THR A 158 9.20 -3.09 0.95
N LEU A 159 9.63 -2.04 0.27
CA LEU A 159 9.45 -1.83 -1.16
C LEU A 159 10.80 -1.91 -1.86
N VAL A 160 10.90 -2.81 -2.84
CA VAL A 160 12.10 -3.04 -3.64
C VAL A 160 11.77 -2.76 -5.11
N GLY A 161 12.41 -1.73 -5.66
CA GLY A 161 12.23 -1.27 -7.03
C GLY A 161 13.23 -1.87 -8.01
N ASN A 162 13.07 -1.50 -9.27
CA ASN A 162 13.88 -1.91 -10.43
C ASN A 162 14.50 -0.71 -11.17
N ALA A 163 14.74 0.38 -10.44
CA ALA A 163 15.24 1.68 -10.88
C ALA A 163 14.29 2.48 -11.79
N SER A 164 12.98 2.19 -11.75
CA SER A 164 11.92 2.99 -12.38
C SER A 164 10.80 3.31 -11.38
N GLY A 165 10.00 4.33 -11.74
CA GLY A 165 8.84 4.82 -11.00
C GLY A 165 9.13 5.27 -9.57
N GLU A 166 8.06 5.52 -8.82
CA GLU A 166 8.14 5.99 -7.45
C GLU A 166 7.99 4.82 -6.46
N GLY A 167 8.78 4.85 -5.39
CA GLY A 167 8.65 3.88 -4.32
C GLY A 167 7.36 4.05 -3.55
N PHE A 168 7.05 5.30 -3.19
CA PHE A 168 5.86 5.66 -2.44
C PHE A 168 5.29 6.98 -2.99
N GLN A 169 4.28 6.89 -3.85
CA GLN A 169 3.59 8.04 -4.42
C GLN A 169 2.31 8.32 -3.62
N VAL A 170 2.12 9.56 -3.20
CA VAL A 170 0.97 9.97 -2.38
C VAL A 170 0.41 11.28 -2.90
N ARG A 171 -0.84 11.28 -3.38
CA ARG A 171 -1.42 12.43 -4.07
C ARG A 171 -2.93 12.53 -3.89
N ALA A 172 -3.53 13.42 -4.69
CA ALA A 172 -4.97 13.64 -4.80
C ALA A 172 -5.69 13.80 -3.45
N GLY A 173 -5.04 14.43 -2.48
CA GLY A 173 -5.61 14.70 -1.17
C GLY A 173 -5.81 13.47 -0.29
N THR A 174 -5.07 12.38 -0.44
CA THR A 174 -5.01 11.34 0.62
C THR A 174 -4.22 11.83 1.83
N ASP A 175 -4.56 11.34 3.01
CA ASP A 175 -3.75 11.41 4.22
C ASP A 175 -3.08 10.04 4.44
N GLY A 176 -2.40 9.85 5.57
CA GLY A 176 -1.95 8.55 6.02
C GLY A 176 -1.02 8.60 7.22
N THR A 177 -0.83 7.45 7.86
CA THR A 177 0.16 7.26 8.92
C THR A 177 1.01 6.03 8.61
N PHE A 178 2.29 6.24 8.29
CA PHE A 178 3.18 5.17 7.84
C PHE A 178 4.40 5.06 8.75
N ALA A 179 4.60 3.88 9.33
CA ALA A 179 5.72 3.62 10.23
C ALA A 179 6.55 2.42 9.82
N ASN A 180 7.85 2.41 10.10
CA ASN A 180 8.72 1.24 9.87
C ASN A 180 8.75 0.80 8.40
N VAL A 181 8.98 1.73 7.49
CA VAL A 181 8.97 1.48 6.04
C VAL A 181 10.39 1.57 5.46
N ILE A 182 10.74 0.64 4.58
CA ILE A 182 11.98 0.68 3.77
C ILE A 182 11.59 0.82 2.31
N VAL A 183 12.16 1.81 1.63
CA VAL A 183 11.99 2.02 0.19
C VAL A 183 13.35 2.05 -0.49
N THR A 184 13.57 1.12 -1.41
CA THR A 184 14.85 0.97 -2.08
C THR A 184 14.76 0.69 -3.57
N GLY A 185 15.70 1.22 -4.34
CA GLY A 185 15.89 0.85 -5.74
C GLY A 185 14.86 1.43 -6.71
N PHE A 186 14.24 2.57 -6.40
CA PHE A 186 13.29 3.26 -7.29
C PHE A 186 13.95 4.45 -8.01
N ALA A 187 13.28 4.99 -9.04
CA ALA A 187 13.71 6.26 -9.63
C ALA A 187 13.54 7.39 -8.61
N GLU A 188 12.40 7.40 -7.90
CA GLU A 188 12.13 8.32 -6.80
C GLU A 188 11.69 7.54 -5.56
N GLY A 189 12.24 7.85 -4.38
CA GLY A 189 11.90 7.14 -3.15
C GLY A 189 10.48 7.45 -2.68
N VAL A 190 10.22 8.73 -2.37
CA VAL A 190 8.89 9.24 -2.02
C VAL A 190 8.57 10.44 -2.88
N ASP A 191 7.42 10.38 -3.54
CA ASP A 191 6.78 11.53 -4.17
C ASP A 191 5.50 11.87 -3.39
N TYR A 192 5.34 13.14 -3.06
CA TYR A 192 4.15 13.61 -2.36
C TYR A 192 3.69 14.93 -2.97
N ALA A 193 2.40 15.00 -3.29
CA ALA A 193 1.74 16.21 -3.77
C ALA A 193 0.75 16.74 -2.71
N ALA A 194 1.09 17.86 -2.09
CA ALA A 194 0.26 18.47 -1.06
C ALA A 194 -1.07 19.00 -1.64
N THR A 195 -2.15 18.90 -0.86
CA THR A 195 -3.45 19.46 -1.24
C THR A 195 -3.80 20.62 -0.30
N PRO A 196 -3.92 21.87 -0.80
CA PRO A 196 -4.17 23.03 0.03
C PRO A 196 -5.42 22.87 0.92
N GLY A 197 -5.26 23.13 2.22
CA GLY A 197 -6.33 23.08 3.21
C GLY A 197 -6.61 21.69 3.80
N LEU A 198 -5.88 20.66 3.37
CA LEU A 198 -5.90 19.33 3.98
C LEU A 198 -4.64 19.11 4.84
N SER A 199 -4.72 18.16 5.78
CA SER A 199 -3.54 17.66 6.51
C SER A 199 -2.65 16.83 5.61
N ASP A 200 -1.35 16.80 5.92
CA ASP A 200 -0.36 15.99 5.20
C ASP A 200 -0.17 14.63 5.90
N PRO A 201 0.20 13.57 5.16
CA PRO A 201 0.54 12.28 5.74
C PRO A 201 1.70 12.37 6.74
N SER A 202 1.69 11.47 7.72
CA SER A 202 2.79 11.32 8.68
C SER A 202 3.63 10.08 8.34
N ILE A 203 4.96 10.28 8.30
CA ILE A 203 5.93 9.20 8.10
C ILE A 203 6.96 9.20 9.23
N ASP A 204 7.18 8.05 9.87
CA ASP A 204 8.20 7.89 10.92
C ASP A 204 8.90 6.54 10.84
N SER A 205 10.18 6.48 11.20
CA SER A 205 11.03 5.31 10.91
C SER A 205 10.93 4.88 9.44
N PHE A 206 11.04 5.85 8.54
CA PHE A 206 10.99 5.68 7.09
C PHE A 206 12.40 5.77 6.50
N ILE A 207 12.90 4.66 5.94
CA ILE A 207 14.24 4.58 5.34
C ILE A 207 14.15 4.60 3.82
N LEU A 208 14.89 5.53 3.22
CA LEU A 208 15.05 5.64 1.77
C LEU A 208 16.48 5.31 1.40
N THR A 209 16.69 4.33 0.52
CA THR A 209 18.05 3.88 0.21
C THR A 209 18.20 3.45 -1.24
N ALA A 210 19.33 3.77 -1.87
CA ALA A 210 19.60 3.39 -3.27
C ALA A 210 18.50 3.78 -4.29
N ASN A 211 17.73 4.84 -4.04
CA ASN A 211 16.85 5.46 -5.02
C ASN A 211 17.62 6.53 -5.80
N ALA A 212 17.27 6.79 -7.07
CA ALA A 212 17.98 7.79 -7.87
C ALA A 212 17.76 9.21 -7.33
N ALA A 213 16.51 9.54 -7.00
CA ALA A 213 16.12 10.65 -6.13
C ALA A 213 15.47 10.07 -4.86
N GLN A 214 15.79 10.59 -3.68
CA GLN A 214 15.15 10.11 -2.45
C GLN A 214 13.77 10.71 -2.25
N LEU A 215 13.63 12.01 -2.54
CA LEU A 215 12.42 12.78 -2.30
C LEU A 215 12.16 13.71 -3.46
N THR A 216 10.90 13.83 -3.85
CA THR A 216 10.42 14.71 -4.92
C THR A 216 9.15 15.45 -4.51
N ASN A 217 8.80 16.50 -5.26
CA ASN A 217 7.69 17.41 -4.94
C ASN A 217 7.70 17.91 -3.48
N ASP A 218 6.60 17.72 -2.74
CA ASP A 218 6.42 18.17 -1.36
C ASP A 218 6.91 17.14 -0.33
N ALA A 219 7.42 15.98 -0.76
CA ALA A 219 7.92 14.92 0.12
C ALA A 219 8.99 15.37 1.12
N PRO A 220 9.89 16.35 0.82
CA PRO A 220 10.82 16.88 1.82
C PRO A 220 10.16 17.45 3.08
N GLY A 221 8.94 17.98 2.98
CA GLY A 221 8.22 18.51 4.13
C GLY A 221 7.81 17.41 5.12
N ILE A 222 7.11 16.38 4.63
CA ILE A 222 6.65 15.26 5.46
C ILE A 222 7.83 14.42 5.97
N PHE A 223 8.91 14.30 5.17
CA PHE A 223 10.09 13.54 5.57
C PHE A 223 10.84 14.20 6.72
N ALA A 224 11.01 15.53 6.68
CA ALA A 224 11.68 16.29 7.73
C ALA A 224 10.87 16.37 9.04
N ALA A 225 9.54 16.17 8.97
CA ALA A 225 8.67 16.16 10.14
C ALA A 225 8.77 14.86 10.97
N GLY A 226 9.13 13.74 10.34
CA GLY A 226 9.31 12.46 11.02
C GLY A 226 10.64 12.38 11.78
N SER A 227 10.60 11.84 13.01
CA SER A 227 11.74 11.89 13.92
C SER A 227 12.83 10.86 13.61
N ASN A 228 12.43 9.71 13.06
CA ASN A 228 13.32 8.56 12.85
C ASN A 228 13.54 8.26 11.36
N ASN A 229 13.22 9.20 10.48
CA ASN A 229 13.42 9.07 9.05
C ASN A 229 14.91 9.22 8.68
N ALA A 230 15.41 8.40 7.77
CA ALA A 230 16.79 8.54 7.28
C ALA A 230 16.95 8.10 5.81
N GLN A 231 18.02 8.61 5.18
CA GLN A 231 18.30 8.40 3.76
C GLN A 231 19.74 7.94 3.55
N PHE A 232 19.94 7.02 2.62
CA PHE A 232 21.26 6.45 2.31
C PHE A 232 21.46 6.31 0.80
N ALA A 233 22.67 6.59 0.33
CA ALA A 233 23.00 6.44 -1.09
C ALA A 233 23.08 4.97 -1.54
N THR A 234 23.25 4.03 -0.62
CA THR A 234 23.48 2.61 -0.92
C THR A 234 22.70 1.74 0.03
N SER A 235 22.01 0.75 -0.51
CA SER A 235 21.31 -0.26 0.28
C SER A 235 22.30 -1.26 0.87
N THR A 236 22.06 -1.66 2.12
CA THR A 236 22.77 -2.77 2.76
C THR A 236 21.86 -3.96 3.05
N LEU A 237 20.67 -3.99 2.44
CA LEU A 237 19.78 -5.13 2.54
C LEU A 237 20.51 -6.40 2.12
N THR A 238 20.27 -7.48 2.85
CA THR A 238 20.86 -8.78 2.56
C THR A 238 19.80 -9.80 2.18
N THR A 239 20.20 -10.75 1.34
CA THR A 239 19.37 -11.88 0.96
C THR A 239 19.51 -12.98 2.00
N ARG A 240 18.39 -13.38 2.60
CA ARG A 240 18.34 -14.57 3.46
C ARG A 240 18.67 -15.83 2.66
N ALA A 241 19.30 -16.81 3.29
CA ALA A 241 19.52 -18.12 2.66
C ALA A 241 18.18 -18.73 2.18
N GLY A 242 18.13 -19.10 0.89
CA GLY A 242 16.93 -19.65 0.25
C GLY A 242 15.90 -18.62 -0.22
N ALA A 243 16.16 -17.32 -0.05
CA ALA A 243 15.40 -16.24 -0.65
C ALA A 243 16.06 -15.76 -1.95
N SER A 244 15.28 -15.12 -2.81
CA SER A 244 15.71 -14.56 -4.11
C SER A 244 15.87 -13.04 -4.08
N VAL A 245 15.39 -12.38 -3.02
CA VAL A 245 15.38 -10.92 -2.86
C VAL A 245 16.05 -10.50 -1.56
N ALA A 246 16.75 -9.37 -1.59
CA ALA A 246 17.35 -8.77 -0.40
C ALA A 246 16.28 -8.02 0.40
N LEU A 247 15.85 -8.60 1.51
CA LEU A 247 14.79 -8.04 2.38
C LEU A 247 15.22 -7.87 3.82
N VAL A 248 16.36 -8.45 4.23
CA VAL A 248 16.84 -8.40 5.61
C VAL A 248 17.57 -7.07 5.84
N PRO A 249 17.10 -6.21 6.78
CA PRO A 249 17.73 -4.92 7.08
C PRO A 249 19.23 -5.05 7.40
N GLY A 250 20.05 -4.23 6.75
CA GLY A 250 21.47 -4.08 7.04
C GLY A 250 21.77 -2.82 7.86
N ALA A 251 23.04 -2.40 7.88
CA ALA A 251 23.49 -1.23 8.65
C ALA A 251 22.79 0.08 8.22
N ASN A 252 22.53 0.27 6.93
CA ASN A 252 21.85 1.45 6.39
C ASN A 252 20.33 1.36 6.51
N GLU A 253 19.77 0.20 6.85
CA GLU A 253 18.34 0.03 7.08
C GLU A 253 18.06 -0.17 8.57
N THR A 254 18.85 0.47 9.43
CA THR A 254 18.63 0.49 10.89
C THR A 254 18.27 1.91 11.35
N ALA A 255 16.96 2.20 11.35
CA ALA A 255 16.41 3.34 12.07
C ALA A 255 15.89 2.90 13.45
N THR A 256 15.64 3.87 14.33
CA THR A 256 14.84 3.63 15.54
C THR A 256 13.42 3.27 15.11
N ALA A 257 13.06 1.99 15.24
CA ALA A 257 11.74 1.51 14.91
C ALA A 257 10.68 2.13 15.84
N VAL A 258 9.51 2.41 15.27
CA VAL A 258 8.29 2.75 16.02
C VAL A 258 7.66 1.45 16.50
N ASP A 259 7.13 1.41 17.73
CA ASP A 259 6.28 0.28 18.14
C ASP A 259 4.90 0.42 17.46
N PRO A 260 4.55 -0.45 16.50
CA PRO A 260 3.31 -0.29 15.75
C PRO A 260 2.05 -0.46 16.61
N THR A 261 2.16 -1.06 17.80
CA THR A 261 1.02 -1.14 18.74
C THR A 261 0.64 0.23 19.33
N SER A 262 1.53 1.22 19.24
CA SER A 262 1.21 2.61 19.61
C SER A 262 0.28 3.30 18.61
N LEU A 263 0.23 2.82 17.36
CA LEU A 263 -0.68 3.29 16.33
C LEU A 263 -2.08 2.71 16.55
N ASP A 264 -2.15 1.40 16.75
CA ASP A 264 -3.37 0.68 17.12
C ASP A 264 -3.05 -0.73 17.66
N ALA A 265 -3.12 -0.89 18.99
CA ALA A 265 -2.81 -2.15 19.66
C ALA A 265 -3.82 -3.28 19.39
N ALA A 266 -5.01 -2.98 18.85
CA ALA A 266 -6.01 -4.00 18.53
C ALA A 266 -5.70 -4.67 17.17
N PHE A 267 -5.08 -3.93 16.25
CA PHE A 267 -4.70 -4.45 14.95
C PHE A 267 -3.22 -4.85 14.87
N PHE A 268 -2.28 -3.98 15.24
CA PHE A 268 -0.87 -4.22 15.00
C PHE A 268 -0.27 -5.22 15.98
N ASN A 269 0.49 -6.19 15.45
CA ASN A 269 1.34 -7.06 16.25
C ASN A 269 2.59 -6.29 16.71
N PRO A 270 3.16 -6.57 17.90
CA PRO A 270 4.43 -6.01 18.31
C PRO A 270 5.55 -6.36 17.30
N ALA A 271 6.16 -5.35 16.71
CA ALA A 271 7.22 -5.51 15.72
C ALA A 271 8.19 -4.31 15.79
N ALA A 272 9.03 -4.29 16.83
CA ALA A 272 10.00 -3.23 17.08
C ALA A 272 11.24 -3.31 16.17
N TYR A 273 11.01 -3.42 14.87
CA TYR A 273 12.02 -3.39 13.81
C TYR A 273 11.44 -2.71 12.58
N ILE A 274 12.33 -2.22 11.72
CA ILE A 274 11.96 -1.56 10.48
C ILE A 274 11.83 -2.54 9.31
N GLY A 275 10.93 -2.24 8.39
CA GLY A 275 10.67 -3.09 7.24
C GLY A 275 9.81 -4.29 7.57
N ALA A 276 9.51 -5.09 6.55
CA ALA A 276 8.62 -6.23 6.66
C ALA A 276 9.28 -7.49 7.25
N VAL A 277 10.61 -7.55 7.24
CA VAL A 277 11.40 -8.72 7.66
C VAL A 277 12.36 -8.31 8.77
N ARG A 278 12.31 -9.00 9.92
CA ARG A 278 13.10 -8.61 11.10
C ARG A 278 14.60 -8.79 10.90
N ASP A 279 14.97 -9.99 10.48
CA ASP A 279 16.35 -10.45 10.38
C ASP A 279 16.43 -11.71 9.49
N ALA A 280 17.62 -12.28 9.32
CA ALA A 280 17.84 -13.49 8.51
C ALA A 280 17.18 -14.77 9.06
N SER A 281 16.66 -14.76 10.29
CA SER A 281 15.89 -15.89 10.84
C SER A 281 14.40 -15.79 10.54
N ASP A 282 13.90 -14.60 10.21
CA ASP A 282 12.51 -14.40 9.84
C ASP A 282 12.19 -15.05 8.49
N SER A 283 11.03 -15.71 8.41
CA SER A 283 10.66 -16.55 7.29
C SER A 283 9.17 -16.57 7.02
N TRP A 284 8.40 -15.63 7.56
CA TRP A 284 6.94 -15.58 7.37
C TRP A 284 6.58 -15.52 5.87
N TYR A 285 7.42 -14.91 5.05
CA TYR A 285 7.24 -14.73 3.61
C TYR A 285 7.69 -15.93 2.76
N LEU A 286 8.16 -17.03 3.37
CA LEU A 286 8.74 -18.18 2.65
C LEU A 286 7.85 -19.42 2.69
N GLY A 287 8.00 -20.29 1.69
CA GLY A 287 7.34 -21.60 1.62
C GLY A 287 5.93 -21.59 1.04
N TRP A 288 5.26 -20.44 1.01
CA TRP A 288 3.94 -20.26 0.39
C TRP A 288 3.95 -19.28 -0.80
N THR A 289 5.04 -18.54 -0.97
CA THR A 289 5.22 -17.51 -2.00
C THR A 289 5.94 -18.01 -3.25
N ARG A 290 5.88 -17.21 -4.31
CA ARG A 290 6.66 -17.30 -5.55
C ARG A 290 7.55 -16.06 -5.70
N GLY A 291 8.77 -16.24 -6.20
CA GLY A 291 9.65 -15.11 -6.55
C GLY A 291 10.30 -14.37 -5.39
N LEU A 292 10.30 -14.93 -4.17
CA LEU A 292 10.96 -14.39 -2.99
C LEU A 292 11.96 -15.34 -2.35
#